data_AF-A0A383DPC0-F1
#
_entry.id   AF-A0A383DPC0-F1
#
_cell.length_a   1.000
_cell.length_b   1.000
_cell.length_c   1.000
_cell.angle_alpha   90.00
_cell.angle_beta   90.00
_cell.angle_gamma   90.00
#
_symmetry.space_group_name_H-M   'P 1'
#
loop_
_entity.id
_entity.type
_entity.pdbx_description
1 polymer ?
#
loop_
_entity_poly.entity_id
_entity_poly.type
_entity_poly.pdbx_seq_one_letter_code
_entity_poly.pdbx_strand_id
1 'polypeptide(L)' 'MEKKNVVILGSAHNQQEIQKKISQNCSAVFLSPLFNVRKSKKFLGLHQFNYLSYMNKINIFALGG' A
#
# COMPACT_ATOMS: atom_id res chain seq x y z
N MET A 1 1.68 -28.42 -6.42
CA MET A 1 1.15 -27.15 -6.97
C MET A 1 2.27 -26.48 -7.74
N GLU A 2 2.05 -26.19 -9.02
CA GLU A 2 3.01 -25.45 -9.84
C GLU A 2 3.15 -24.01 -9.33
N LYS A 3 4.39 -23.54 -9.15
CA LYS A 3 4.66 -22.13 -8.83
C LYS A 3 4.42 -21.30 -10.09
N LYS A 4 3.34 -20.54 -10.12
CA LYS A 4 3.10 -19.52 -11.16
C LYS A 4 4.02 -18.33 -10.90
N ASN A 5 4.75 -17.87 -11.93
CA ASN A 5 5.59 -16.68 -11.85
C ASN A 5 4.72 -15.41 -11.91
N VAL A 6 4.03 -15.12 -10.82
CA VAL A 6 3.19 -13.92 -10.68
C VAL A 6 3.79 -12.96 -9.66
N VAL A 7 3.76 -11.67 -9.98
CA VAL A 7 4.11 -10.61 -9.04
C VAL A 7 2.90 -10.33 -8.15
N ILE A 8 3.08 -10.43 -6.84
CA ILE A 8 1.99 -10.19 -5.88
C ILE A 8 2.08 -8.74 -5.39
N LEU A 9 1.01 -8.00 -5.59
CA LEU A 9 0.86 -6.62 -5.12
C LEU A 9 -0.15 -6.57 -3.98
N GLY A 10 0.20 -5.89 -2.89
CA GLY A 10 -0.69 -5.66 -1.77
C GLY A 10 -1.40 -4.31 -1.87
N SER A 11 -2.54 -4.16 -1.18
CA SER A 11 -3.12 -2.86 -0.86
C SER A 11 -3.11 -2.68 0.66
N ALA A 12 -2.79 -1.47 1.11
CA ALA A 12 -2.75 -1.10 2.52
C ALA A 12 -3.21 0.34 2.75
N HIS A 13 -3.73 0.60 3.94
CA HIS A 13 -4.23 1.92 4.35
C HIS A 13 -3.50 2.48 5.58
N ASN A 14 -2.55 1.74 6.16
CA ASN A 14 -1.78 2.11 7.35
C ASN A 14 -0.52 1.24 7.53
N GLN A 15 0.33 1.59 8.50
CA GLN A 15 1.58 0.87 8.78
C GLN A 15 1.40 -0.61 9.09
N GLN A 16 0.38 -1.00 9.88
CA GLN A 16 0.16 -2.39 10.26
C GLN A 16 -0.19 -3.25 9.03
N GLU A 17 -1.02 -2.72 8.14
CA GLU A 17 -1.35 -3.37 6.88
C GLU A 17 -0.14 -3.49 5.96
N ILE A 18 0.71 -2.46 5.85
CA ILE A 18 1.98 -2.54 5.08
C ILE A 18 2.83 -3.70 5.59
N GLN A 19 3.04 -3.80 6.91
CA GLN A 19 3.84 -4.88 7.50
C GLN A 19 3.21 -6.26 7.24
N LYS A 20 1.88 -6.36 7.27
CA LYS A 20 1.17 -7.58 6.87
C LYS A 20 1.40 -7.92 5.39
N LYS A 21 1.49 -6.94 4.49
CA LYS A 21 1.78 -7.19 3.06
C LYS A 21 3.23 -7.62 2.83
N ILE A 22 4.16 -7.06 3.60
CA ILE A 22 5.56 -7.50 3.61
C ILE A 22 5.67 -8.95 4.06
N SER A 23 5.02 -9.33 5.18
CA SER A 23 5.06 -10.72 5.67
C SER A 23 4.33 -11.72 4.75
N GLN A 24 3.39 -11.23 3.93
CA GLN A 24 2.75 -11.99 2.85
C GLN A 24 3.61 -12.12 1.58
N ASN A 25 4.86 -11.63 1.60
CA ASN A 25 5.77 -11.62 0.46
C ASN A 25 5.23 -10.84 -0.76
N CYS A 26 4.47 -9.77 -0.54
CA CYS A 26 4.12 -8.84 -1.62
C CYS A 26 5.40 -8.16 -2.14
N SER A 27 5.52 -8.02 -3.46
CA SER A 27 6.65 -7.35 -4.10
C SER A 27 6.54 -5.82 -4.03
N ALA A 28 5.31 -5.29 -3.93
CA ALA A 28 5.04 -3.88 -3.72
C ALA A 28 3.65 -3.68 -3.08
N VAL A 29 3.38 -2.47 -2.60
CA VAL A 29 2.14 -2.11 -1.91
C VAL A 29 1.54 -0.84 -2.50
N PHE A 30 0.27 -0.88 -2.88
CA PHE A 30 -0.53 0.32 -3.09
C PHE A 30 -0.96 0.91 -1.76
N LEU A 31 -0.62 2.17 -1.52
CA LEU A 31 -1.15 2.94 -0.40
C LEU A 31 -2.31 3.80 -0.89
N SER A 32 -3.47 3.59 -0.28
CA SER A 32 -4.73 4.18 -0.73
C SER A 32 -5.72 4.43 0.42
N PRO A 33 -6.76 5.26 0.19
CA PRO A 33 -6.81 6.25 -0.88
C PRO A 33 -5.89 7.45 -0.53
N LEU A 34 -5.14 7.95 -1.52
CA LEU A 34 -4.27 9.12 -1.31
C LEU A 34 -5.09 10.39 -1.06
N PHE A 35 -6.15 10.59 -1.85
CA PHE A 35 -7.09 11.70 -1.69
C PHE A 35 -8.47 11.24 -1.25
N ASN A 36 -9.33 12.19 -0.88
CA ASN A 36 -10.72 11.92 -0.51
C ASN A 36 -11.50 11.40 -1.71
N VAL A 37 -12.09 10.22 -1.60
CA VAL A 37 -12.88 9.58 -2.66
C VAL A 37 -14.32 9.36 -2.21
N ARG A 38 -15.28 9.30 -3.13
CA ARG A 38 -16.71 9.08 -2.80
C ARG A 38 -16.95 7.84 -1.93
N LYS A 39 -16.12 6.80 -2.11
CA LYS A 39 -16.22 5.52 -1.40
C LYS A 39 -15.84 5.62 0.08
N SER A 40 -14.94 6.53 0.46
CA SER A 40 -14.39 6.62 1.81
C SER A 40 -13.90 8.02 2.12
N LYS A 41 -14.35 8.55 3.26
CA LYS A 41 -13.83 9.82 3.82
C LYS A 41 -12.48 9.66 4.53
N LYS A 42 -12.00 8.43 4.75
CA LYS A 42 -10.66 8.15 5.28
C LYS A 42 -9.68 8.06 4.11
N PHE A 43 -8.70 8.96 4.10
CA PHE A 43 -7.62 9.07 3.12
C PHE A 43 -6.31 9.45 3.82
N LEU A 44 -5.17 9.21 3.17
CA LEU A 44 -3.84 9.46 3.74
C LEU A 44 -3.43 10.93 3.63
N GLY A 45 -3.71 11.54 2.49
CA GLY A 45 -3.12 12.82 2.12
C GLY A 45 -1.60 12.71 1.90
N LEU A 46 -1.00 13.80 1.39
CA LEU A 46 0.40 13.79 0.98
C LEU A 46 1.37 13.56 2.14
N HIS A 47 1.13 14.19 3.29
CA HIS A 47 2.02 14.07 4.45
C HIS A 47 2.07 12.65 4.99
N GLN A 48 0.92 12.01 5.24
CA GLN A 48 0.88 10.65 5.77
C GLN A 48 1.39 9.65 4.73
N PHE A 49 1.03 9.82 3.46
CA PHE A 49 1.53 8.98 2.37
C PHE A 49 3.05 9.04 2.28
N ASN A 50 3.64 10.24 2.27
CA ASN A 50 5.10 10.41 2.18
C ASN A 50 5.78 9.83 3.42
N TYR A 51 5.24 10.04 4.61
CA TYR A 51 5.77 9.45 5.84
C TYR A 51 5.78 7.92 5.79
N LEU A 52 4.65 7.29 5.43
CA LEU A 52 4.57 5.84 5.30
C LEU A 52 5.47 5.32 4.18
N SER A 53 5.57 6.04 3.06
CA SER A 53 6.45 5.67 1.95
C SER A 53 7.93 5.72 2.34
N TYR A 54 8.32 6.72 3.14
CA TYR A 54 9.68 6.87 3.63
C TYR A 54 10.06 5.81 4.68
N MET A 55 9.14 5.50 5.60
CA MET A 55 9.41 4.57 6.71
C MET A 55 9.50 3.10 6.29
N ASN A 56 9.02 2.74 5.10
CA ASN A 56 8.98 1.36 4.63
C ASN A 56 9.88 1.17 3.40
N LYS A 57 10.75 0.16 3.44
CA LYS A 57 11.70 -0.13 2.34
C LYS A 57 11.07 -0.84 1.13
N ILE A 58 9.83 -1.31 1.25
CA ILE A 58 9.10 -1.96 0.15
C ILE A 58 8.66 -0.91 -0.88
N ASN A 59 8.61 -1.29 -2.16
CA ASN A 59 8.07 -0.42 -3.20
C ASN A 59 6.63 -0.03 -2.87
N ILE A 60 6.37 1.28 -2.80
CA ILE A 60 5.06 1.85 -2.49
C ILE A 60 4.57 2.66 -3.70
N PHE A 61 3.32 2.43 -4.08
CA PHE A 61 2.65 3.13 -5.17
C PHE A 61 1.43 3.88 -4.63
N ALA A 62 1.25 5.13 -5.08
CA ALA A 62 0.07 5.93 -4.75
C ALA A 62 -1.16 5.41 -5.51
N LEU A 63 -2.30 5.32 -4.83
CA LEU A 63 -3.59 5.00 -5.45
C LEU A 63 -4.73 5.74 -4.76
N GLY A 64 -5.69 6.23 -5.54
CA GLY A 64 -6.87 6.95 -5.06
C GLY A 64 -6.75 8.47 -5.24
N GLY A 65 -7.52 8.99 -6.19
CA GLY A 65 -7.76 10.40 -6.49
C GLY A 65 -9.25 10.68 -6.54
#